data_AF-S0GET2-F1
#
_entry.id   AF-S0GET2-F1
#
_cell.length_a   1.000
_cell.length_b   1.000
_cell.length_c   1.000
_cell.angle_alpha   90.00
_cell.angle_beta   90.00
_cell.angle_gamma   90.00
#
_symmetry.space_group_name_H-M   'P 1'
#
loop_
_entity.id
_entity.type
_entity.pdbx_description
1 polymer ?
#
loop_
_entity_poly.entity_id
_entity_poly.type
_entity_poly.pdbx_seq_one_letter_code
_entity_poly.pdbx_strand_id
1 'polypeptide(L)'
;MKNLSFIYSLLVVFALLSCSKTKFQYDKKIYLSEPEITWFTFDDYDSVAVKGFTRCEALDVCKGALPRNVAKESGFDKSYLYYIYEASVEVKDNEESLASFREYTNLGYSTREFENKGIGQVSVLKENGDKYLKTSTCLIHIFQEVGGEKQDIWYPCSPFDLEWSFFSIKNPL
;
A
#
# COMPACT_ATOMS: atom_id res chain seq x y z
N MET A 1 50.37 -13.46 -30.79
CA MET A 1 49.18 -13.92 -30.02
C MET A 1 48.91 -13.15 -28.71
N LYS A 2 49.45 -11.93 -28.49
CA LYS A 2 49.17 -11.14 -27.26
C LYS A 2 47.99 -10.16 -27.39
N ASN A 3 47.71 -9.67 -28.60
CA ASN A 3 46.70 -8.61 -28.81
C ASN A 3 45.25 -9.13 -28.85
N LEU A 4 45.05 -10.40 -29.24
CA LEU A 4 43.71 -11.03 -29.25
C LEU A 4 43.14 -11.21 -27.84
N SER A 5 43.97 -11.64 -26.88
CA SER A 5 43.54 -11.87 -25.50
C SER A 5 43.11 -10.57 -24.81
N PHE A 6 43.78 -9.45 -25.11
CA PHE A 6 43.42 -8.12 -24.60
C PHE A 6 42.06 -7.64 -25.13
N ILE A 7 41.78 -7.87 -26.42
CA ILE A 7 40.51 -7.50 -27.05
C ILE A 7 39.34 -8.30 -26.47
N TYR A 8 39.52 -9.61 -26.24
CA TYR A 8 38.49 -10.45 -25.61
C TYR A 8 38.21 -10.03 -24.15
N SER A 9 39.26 -9.72 -23.38
CA SER A 9 39.09 -9.26 -21.99
C SER A 9 38.37 -7.91 -21.93
N LEU A 10 38.69 -6.99 -22.84
CA LEU A 10 38.04 -5.69 -22.97
C LEU A 10 36.56 -5.82 -23.39
N LEU A 11 36.24 -6.72 -24.32
CA LEU A 11 34.86 -7.03 -24.74
C LEU A 11 34.03 -7.61 -23.60
N VAL A 12 34.61 -8.48 -22.76
CA VAL A 12 33.93 -9.03 -21.57
C VAL A 12 33.65 -7.93 -20.55
N VAL A 13 34.59 -7.01 -20.31
CA VAL A 13 34.36 -5.87 -19.40
C VAL A 13 33.28 -4.93 -19.95
N PHE A 14 33.24 -4.66 -21.26
CA PHE A 14 32.17 -3.86 -21.87
C PHE A 14 30.81 -4.57 -21.88
N ALA A 15 30.77 -5.89 -22.05
CA ALA A 15 29.53 -6.67 -21.93
C ALA A 15 29.01 -6.71 -20.49
N LEU A 16 29.90 -6.75 -19.49
CA LEU A 16 29.53 -6.65 -18.07
C LEU A 16 29.06 -5.23 -17.70
N LEU A 17 29.66 -4.18 -18.28
CA LEU A 17 29.27 -2.79 -18.08
C LEU A 17 27.96 -2.42 -18.81
N SER A 18 27.67 -3.00 -19.99
CA SER A 18 26.38 -2.82 -20.67
C SER A 18 25.24 -3.61 -20.00
N CYS A 19 25.58 -4.62 -19.20
CA CYS A 19 24.67 -5.27 -18.26
C CYS A 19 24.47 -4.46 -16.96
N SER A 20 25.03 -3.25 -16.87
CA SER A 20 24.61 -2.29 -15.83
C SER A 20 23.16 -1.93 -16.10
N LYS A 21 22.29 -2.60 -15.36
CA LYS A 21 20.85 -2.37 -15.27
C LYS A 21 20.59 -0.87 -15.43
N THR A 22 19.93 -0.48 -16.52
CA THR A 22 19.23 0.80 -16.60
C THR A 22 18.53 0.98 -15.26
N LYS A 23 18.95 1.99 -14.48
CA LYS A 23 18.45 2.19 -13.13
C LYS A 23 16.94 2.29 -13.22
N PHE A 24 16.27 1.30 -12.63
CA PHE A 24 14.84 1.32 -12.45
C PHE A 24 14.54 2.43 -11.46
N GLN A 25 14.18 3.61 -11.97
CA GLN A 25 14.06 4.82 -11.18
C GLN A 25 12.69 5.42 -11.46
N TYR A 26 11.78 5.17 -10.52
CA TYR A 26 10.46 5.75 -10.47
C TYR A 26 10.33 6.45 -9.14
N ASP A 27 9.83 7.68 -9.16
CA ASP A 27 9.61 8.43 -7.94
C ASP A 27 8.45 7.84 -7.16
N LYS A 28 8.63 7.75 -5.84
CA LYS A 28 7.56 7.38 -4.93
C LYS A 28 6.50 8.47 -4.94
N LYS A 29 5.25 8.09 -5.17
CA LYS A 29 4.12 9.01 -5.20
C LYS A 29 3.42 9.05 -3.84
N ILE A 30 2.85 10.20 -3.53
CA ILE A 30 2.01 10.40 -2.34
C ILE A 30 0.72 11.06 -2.81
N TYR A 31 -0.40 10.49 -2.38
CA TYR A 31 -1.73 11.04 -2.55
C TYR A 31 -2.25 11.46 -1.17
N LEU A 32 -2.86 12.63 -1.11
CA LEU A 32 -3.53 13.17 0.08
C LEU A 32 -5.00 13.37 -0.28
N SER A 33 -5.88 13.07 0.66
CA SER A 33 -7.32 13.28 0.50
C SER A 33 -7.93 13.63 1.86
N GLU A 34 -9.08 14.27 1.82
CA GLU A 34 -9.93 14.46 3.00
C GLU A 34 -10.99 13.36 2.97
N PRO A 35 -10.96 12.40 3.90
CA PRO A 35 -11.94 11.32 3.90
C PRO A 35 -13.28 11.80 4.44
N GLU A 36 -14.38 11.25 3.91
CA GLU A 36 -15.73 11.56 4.37
C GLU A 36 -16.07 10.68 5.59
N ILE A 37 -16.45 11.31 6.70
CA ILE A 37 -16.73 10.62 7.97
C ILE A 37 -18.25 10.63 8.22
N THR A 38 -18.84 9.45 8.35
CA THR A 38 -20.26 9.25 8.66
C THR A 38 -20.42 8.50 9.98
N TRP A 39 -21.21 9.06 10.88
CA TRP A 39 -21.57 8.46 12.16
C TRP A 39 -22.94 7.80 12.07
N PHE A 40 -23.07 6.58 12.57
CA PHE A 40 -24.32 5.82 12.56
C PHE A 40 -24.38 4.84 13.75
N THR A 41 -25.56 4.32 14.05
CA THR A 41 -25.75 3.29 15.08
C THR A 41 -26.01 1.95 14.40
N PHE A 42 -25.30 0.90 14.80
CA PHE A 42 -25.46 -0.46 14.27
C PHE A 42 -25.38 -1.48 15.41
N ASP A 43 -26.40 -2.35 15.54
CA ASP A 43 -26.53 -3.37 16.60
C ASP A 43 -26.22 -2.83 18.01
N ASP A 44 -26.84 -1.70 18.40
CA ASP A 44 -26.65 -1.00 19.68
C ASP A 44 -25.27 -0.36 19.92
N TYR A 45 -24.37 -0.37 18.92
CA TYR A 45 -23.08 0.30 18.97
C TYR A 45 -23.05 1.55 18.09
N ASP A 46 -22.54 2.65 18.64
CA ASP A 46 -22.13 3.78 17.82
C ASP A 46 -21.01 3.31 16.88
N SER A 47 -21.09 3.68 15.61
CA SER A 47 -20.21 3.22 14.55
C SER A 47 -19.82 4.39 13.65
N VAL A 48 -18.64 4.27 13.05
CA VAL A 48 -18.06 5.27 12.15
C VAL A 48 -17.68 4.60 10.86
N ALA A 49 -18.20 5.12 9.74
CA ALA A 49 -17.70 4.81 8.41
C ALA A 49 -16.85 5.96 7.93
N VAL A 50 -15.68 5.65 7.41
CA VAL A 50 -14.79 6.64 6.81
C VAL A 50 -14.54 6.24 5.37
N LYS A 51 -14.94 7.07 4.41
CA LYS A 51 -14.74 6.82 2.97
C LYS A 51 -13.52 7.57 2.47
N GLY A 52 -12.68 6.89 1.70
CA GLY A 52 -11.41 7.43 1.18
C GLY A 52 -10.24 7.21 2.14
N PHE A 53 -9.25 8.09 2.12
CA PHE A 53 -8.04 8.00 2.94
C PHE A 53 -7.55 9.39 3.31
N THR A 54 -6.74 9.50 4.36
CA THR A 54 -5.99 10.72 4.66
C THR A 54 -4.71 10.77 3.83
N ARG A 55 -3.99 9.65 3.76
CA ARG A 55 -2.72 9.53 3.04
C ARG A 55 -2.55 8.17 2.39
N CYS A 56 -2.16 8.16 1.11
CA CYS A 56 -1.78 6.97 0.37
C CYS A 56 -0.39 7.16 -0.24
N GLU A 57 0.60 6.41 0.23
CA GLU A 57 2.01 6.60 -0.15
C GLU A 57 2.62 5.35 -0.78
N ALA A 58 3.44 5.53 -1.81
CA ALA A 58 4.22 4.45 -2.39
C ALA A 58 5.37 4.08 -1.45
N LEU A 59 5.30 2.87 -0.88
CA LEU A 59 6.37 2.29 -0.06
C LEU A 59 7.54 1.81 -0.91
N ASP A 60 7.25 1.23 -2.07
CA ASP A 60 8.25 0.67 -2.98
C ASP A 60 7.80 0.70 -4.44
N VAL A 61 8.77 0.62 -5.36
CA VAL A 61 8.53 0.39 -6.77
C VAL A 61 9.23 -0.89 -7.18
N CYS A 62 8.47 -1.81 -7.74
CA CYS A 62 8.93 -3.15 -8.03
C CYS A 62 8.87 -3.45 -9.53
N LYS A 63 9.77 -4.33 -9.97
CA LYS A 63 9.76 -4.96 -11.30
C LYS A 63 9.87 -6.46 -11.13
N GLY A 64 8.87 -7.20 -11.59
CA GLY A 64 8.86 -8.66 -11.50
C GLY A 64 7.45 -9.23 -11.30
N ALA A 65 7.40 -10.48 -10.86
CA ALA A 65 6.16 -11.09 -10.42
C ALA A 65 5.57 -10.33 -9.21
N LEU A 66 4.24 -10.37 -9.08
CA LEU A 66 3.56 -9.89 -7.88
C LEU A 66 3.87 -10.80 -6.68
N PRO A 67 3.70 -10.30 -5.44
CA PRO A 67 3.74 -11.13 -4.24
C PRO A 67 2.83 -12.36 -4.38
N ARG A 68 3.28 -13.52 -3.87
CA ARG A 68 2.65 -14.82 -4.12
C ARG A 68 1.14 -14.83 -3.85
N ASN A 69 0.71 -14.28 -2.72
CA ASN A 69 -0.71 -14.25 -2.36
C ASN A 69 -1.52 -13.35 -3.28
N VAL A 70 -0.97 -12.18 -3.65
CA VAL A 70 -1.62 -11.29 -4.62
C VAL A 70 -1.76 -11.97 -5.97
N ALA A 71 -0.71 -12.60 -6.50
CA ALA A 71 -0.76 -13.32 -7.77
C ALA A 71 -1.81 -14.45 -7.73
N LYS A 72 -1.83 -15.22 -6.64
CA LYS A 72 -2.78 -16.34 -6.44
C LYS A 72 -4.24 -15.87 -6.42
N GLU A 73 -4.52 -14.76 -5.75
CA GLU A 73 -5.90 -14.27 -5.56
C GLU A 73 -6.41 -13.43 -6.74
N SER A 74 -5.53 -12.67 -7.39
CA SER A 74 -5.88 -11.82 -8.53
C SER A 74 -5.86 -12.55 -9.87
N GLY A 75 -5.08 -13.63 -9.99
CA GLY A 75 -4.80 -14.30 -11.25
C GLY A 75 -3.75 -13.60 -12.12
N PHE A 76 -3.13 -12.52 -11.64
CA PHE A 76 -2.06 -11.83 -12.37
C PHE A 76 -0.73 -12.60 -12.25
N ASP A 77 -0.40 -13.37 -13.29
CA ASP A 77 0.69 -14.35 -13.29
C ASP A 77 1.94 -13.93 -14.09
N LYS A 78 1.90 -12.76 -14.73
CA LYS A 78 3.01 -12.22 -15.52
C LYS A 78 4.01 -11.40 -14.68
N SER A 79 4.95 -10.76 -15.37
CA SER A 79 5.91 -9.83 -14.79
C SER A 79 5.46 -8.38 -15.04
N TYR A 80 5.47 -7.56 -13.99
CA TYR A 80 4.90 -6.22 -13.99
C TYR A 80 5.88 -5.17 -13.46
N LEU A 81 5.62 -3.92 -13.80
CA LEU A 81 6.07 -2.75 -13.06
C LEU A 81 4.90 -2.29 -12.17
N TYR A 82 5.14 -2.25 -10.87
CA TYR A 82 4.09 -1.94 -9.90
C TYR A 82 4.63 -1.18 -8.70
N TYR A 83 3.73 -0.44 -8.05
CA TYR A 83 3.99 0.17 -6.75
C TYR A 83 3.34 -0.68 -5.65
N ILE A 84 3.97 -0.71 -4.49
CA ILE A 84 3.34 -1.09 -3.23
C ILE A 84 2.95 0.19 -2.51
N TYR A 85 1.67 0.36 -2.21
CA TYR A 85 1.16 1.53 -1.49
C TYR A 85 0.74 1.15 -0.06
N GLU A 86 0.93 2.06 0.89
CA GLU A 86 0.18 2.09 2.15
C GLU A 86 -0.88 3.20 2.05
N ALA A 87 -2.16 2.83 2.12
CA ALA A 87 -3.26 3.75 2.32
C ALA A 87 -3.61 3.80 3.80
N SER A 88 -3.88 4.99 4.33
CA SER A 88 -4.15 5.19 5.75
C SER A 88 -5.16 6.29 6.02
N VAL A 89 -5.89 6.11 7.10
CA VAL A 89 -6.81 7.09 7.69
C VAL A 89 -6.38 7.38 9.13
N GLU A 90 -6.40 8.66 9.50
CA GLU A 90 -6.22 9.09 10.88
C GLU A 90 -7.54 9.63 11.41
N VAL A 91 -8.07 9.00 12.46
CA VAL A 91 -9.25 9.47 13.17
C VAL A 91 -8.81 9.95 14.55
N LYS A 92 -9.25 11.14 14.96
CA LYS A 92 -8.94 11.67 16.29
C LYS A 92 -9.57 10.77 17.35
N ASP A 93 -8.77 10.34 18.31
CA ASP A 93 -9.24 9.63 19.50
C ASP A 93 -9.95 10.66 20.39
N ASN A 94 -11.28 10.61 20.43
CA ASN A 94 -12.05 11.42 21.36
C ASN A 94 -12.15 10.63 22.68
N GLU A 95 -11.62 11.17 23.78
CA GLU A 95 -11.51 10.46 25.06
C GLU A 95 -12.84 9.88 25.60
N GLU A 96 -13.98 10.37 25.09
CA GLU A 96 -15.32 9.88 25.39
C GLU A 96 -15.70 8.57 24.66
N SER A 97 -15.04 8.25 23.53
CA SER A 97 -15.28 7.01 22.79
C SER A 97 -14.02 6.40 22.16
N LEU A 98 -13.76 5.13 22.47
CA LEU A 98 -12.69 4.38 21.82
C LEU A 98 -13.16 3.88 20.44
N ALA A 99 -12.49 4.31 19.38
CA ALA A 99 -12.65 3.74 18.05
C ALA A 99 -11.88 2.41 17.96
N SER A 100 -12.58 1.29 17.80
CA SER A 100 -11.98 -0.02 17.49
C SER A 100 -12.48 -0.48 16.12
N PHE A 101 -11.68 -1.21 15.34
CA PHE A 101 -12.10 -1.62 14.01
C PHE A 101 -12.96 -2.87 14.04
N ARG A 102 -13.84 -2.99 13.05
CA ARG A 102 -14.62 -4.20 12.84
C ARG A 102 -13.73 -5.27 12.23
N GLU A 103 -13.48 -6.36 12.95
CA GLU A 103 -12.49 -7.42 12.65
C GLU A 103 -12.54 -8.06 11.23
N TYR A 104 -13.53 -7.76 10.39
CA TYR A 104 -13.81 -8.47 9.14
C TYR A 104 -13.65 -7.65 7.84
N THR A 105 -13.12 -6.43 7.90
CA THR A 105 -12.98 -5.62 6.68
C THR A 105 -11.66 -5.94 5.95
N ASN A 106 -11.76 -6.82 4.94
CA ASN A 106 -10.65 -7.14 4.02
C ASN A 106 -10.43 -6.03 2.98
N LEU A 107 -9.97 -4.87 3.44
CA LEU A 107 -9.72 -3.68 2.59
C LEU A 107 -8.47 -3.81 1.72
N GLY A 108 -7.53 -4.64 2.15
CA GLY A 108 -6.23 -4.81 1.52
C GLY A 108 -5.40 -5.83 2.31
N TYR A 109 -4.11 -5.55 2.46
CA TYR A 109 -3.19 -6.39 3.21
C TYR A 109 -2.64 -5.65 4.43
N SER A 110 -2.47 -6.35 5.55
CA SER A 110 -2.01 -5.71 6.79
C SER A 110 -0.56 -5.25 6.73
N THR A 111 0.25 -5.85 5.85
CA THR A 111 1.66 -5.50 5.66
C THR A 111 2.07 -5.52 4.19
N ARG A 112 3.22 -4.90 3.90
CA ARG A 112 3.82 -4.82 2.56
C ARG A 112 4.34 -6.17 2.03
N GLU A 113 4.42 -7.19 2.87
CA GLU A 113 4.78 -8.55 2.49
C GLU A 113 3.57 -9.31 1.89
N PHE A 114 2.36 -8.76 2.03
CA PHE A 114 1.12 -9.32 1.49
C PHE A 114 0.80 -10.73 1.99
N GLU A 115 1.26 -11.07 3.21
CA GLU A 115 1.02 -12.38 3.81
C GLU A 115 -0.42 -12.55 4.28
N ASN A 116 -1.00 -11.51 4.88
CA ASN A 116 -2.32 -11.55 5.49
C ASN A 116 -3.19 -10.39 4.98
N LYS A 117 -4.46 -10.69 4.69
CA LYS A 117 -5.47 -9.66 4.44
C LYS A 117 -5.77 -8.91 5.73
N GLY A 118 -6.16 -7.65 5.57
CA GLY A 118 -6.65 -6.82 6.66
C GLY A 118 -5.93 -5.48 6.74
N ILE A 119 -5.81 -5.00 7.96
CA ILE A 119 -5.35 -3.65 8.28
C ILE A 119 -4.28 -3.67 9.38
N GLY A 120 -3.45 -2.64 9.43
CA GLY A 120 -2.57 -2.30 10.54
C GLY A 120 -3.14 -1.14 11.35
N GLN A 121 -2.88 -1.13 12.67
CA GLN A 121 -3.33 -0.05 13.56
C GLN A 121 -2.25 0.38 14.52
N VAL A 122 -2.13 1.69 14.69
CA VAL A 122 -1.21 2.32 15.64
C VAL A 122 -1.88 3.56 16.24
N SER A 123 -1.77 3.72 17.56
CA SER A 123 -2.07 5.00 18.22
C SER A 123 -0.92 5.98 18.00
N VAL A 124 -1.25 7.19 17.53
CA VAL A 124 -0.30 8.27 17.25
C VAL A 124 -0.58 9.42 18.19
N LEU A 125 0.40 9.82 18.99
CA LEU A 125 0.34 11.04 19.79
C LEU A 125 0.96 12.19 18.99
N LYS A 126 0.19 13.25 18.74
CA LYS A 126 0.68 14.47 18.09
C LYS A 126 1.31 15.40 19.12
N GLU A 127 2.13 16.34 18.65
CA GLU A 127 2.87 17.29 19.51
C GLU A 127 1.95 18.17 20.38
N ASN A 128 0.73 18.43 19.90
CA ASN A 128 -0.29 19.20 20.63
C ASN A 128 -0.99 18.39 21.75
N GLY A 129 -0.59 17.13 21.98
CA GLY A 129 -1.20 16.23 22.96
C GLY A 129 -2.40 15.44 22.43
N ASP A 130 -2.88 15.73 21.22
CA ASP A 130 -3.99 14.98 20.64
C ASP A 130 -3.56 13.55 20.28
N LYS A 131 -4.38 12.59 20.68
CA LYS A 131 -4.23 11.19 20.29
C LYS A 131 -5.07 10.90 19.06
N TYR A 132 -4.50 10.15 18.12
CA TYR A 132 -5.14 9.70 16.90
C TYR A 132 -4.99 8.19 16.76
N LEU A 133 -6.00 7.55 16.20
CA LEU A 133 -5.89 6.19 15.70
C LEU A 133 -5.54 6.25 14.21
N LYS A 134 -4.31 5.85 13.87
CA LYS A 134 -3.92 5.62 12.47
C LYS A 134 -4.26 4.18 12.12
N THR A 135 -5.07 4.00 11.09
CA THR A 135 -5.35 2.69 10.49
C THR A 135 -4.83 2.67 9.07
N SER A 136 -4.19 1.58 8.66
CA SER A 136 -3.60 1.46 7.33
C SER A 136 -3.83 0.11 6.68
N THR A 137 -3.71 0.06 5.36
CA THR A 137 -3.72 -1.18 4.57
C THR A 137 -2.79 -1.03 3.37
N CYS A 138 -2.24 -2.14 2.90
CA CYS A 138 -1.35 -2.20 1.76
C CYS A 138 -2.10 -2.58 0.49
N LEU A 139 -1.80 -1.88 -0.60
CA LEU A 139 -2.38 -2.04 -1.93
C LEU A 139 -1.28 -2.21 -2.98
N ILE A 140 -1.63 -2.77 -4.13
CA ILE A 140 -0.76 -2.79 -5.32
C ILE A 140 -1.36 -1.91 -6.41
N HIS A 141 -0.49 -1.14 -7.06
CA HIS A 141 -0.81 -0.44 -8.30
C HIS A 141 0.07 -0.94 -9.43
N ILE A 142 -0.50 -1.70 -10.36
CA ILE A 142 0.17 -2.16 -11.57
C ILE A 142 0.00 -1.09 -12.64
N PHE A 143 1.12 -0.52 -13.07
CA PHE A 143 1.10 0.56 -14.06
C PHE A 143 1.65 0.14 -15.43
N GLN A 144 2.24 -1.05 -15.54
CA GLN A 144 2.74 -1.60 -16.79
C GLN A 144 3.05 -3.11 -16.68
N GLU A 145 2.73 -3.90 -17.70
CA GLU A 145 3.32 -5.24 -17.89
C GLU A 145 4.73 -5.11 -18.45
N VAL A 146 5.69 -5.91 -17.98
CA VAL A 146 7.10 -5.79 -18.43
C VAL A 146 7.21 -6.06 -19.93
N GLY A 147 7.55 -5.03 -20.70
CA GLY A 147 7.61 -5.10 -22.18
C GLY A 147 6.25 -4.99 -22.87
N GLY A 148 5.17 -4.87 -22.10
CA GLY A 148 3.82 -4.64 -22.58
C GLY A 148 3.38 -3.18 -22.44
N GLU A 149 2.08 -2.98 -22.65
CA GLU A 149 1.44 -1.69 -22.58
C GLU A 149 1.32 -1.16 -21.14
N LYS A 150 1.13 0.16 -21.03
CA LYS A 150 0.79 0.80 -19.76
C LYS A 150 -0.57 0.32 -19.28
N GLN A 151 -0.71 0.18 -17.98
CA GLN A 151 -1.91 -0.24 -17.29
C GLN A 151 -2.24 0.75 -16.17
N ASP A 152 -3.43 0.65 -15.62
CA ASP A 152 -3.85 1.39 -14.44
C ASP A 152 -4.74 0.48 -13.59
N ILE A 153 -4.11 -0.49 -12.93
CA ILE A 153 -4.82 -1.53 -12.16
C ILE A 153 -4.45 -1.39 -10.70
N TRP A 154 -5.47 -1.21 -9.87
CA TRP A 154 -5.34 -1.27 -8.42
C TRP A 154 -5.84 -2.60 -7.88
N TYR A 155 -5.16 -3.11 -6.85
CA TYR A 155 -5.53 -4.36 -6.20
C TYR A 155 -5.37 -4.29 -4.67
N PRO A 156 -6.36 -4.79 -3.89
CA PRO A 156 -7.64 -5.36 -4.35
C PRO A 156 -8.63 -4.31 -4.88
N CYS A 157 -8.48 -3.03 -4.52
CA CYS A 157 -9.30 -1.92 -5.00
C CYS A 157 -8.47 -0.64 -5.08
N SER A 158 -9.03 0.40 -5.72
CA SER A 158 -8.46 1.74 -5.71
C SER A 158 -8.45 2.31 -4.29
N PRO A 159 -7.43 3.08 -3.89
CA PRO A 159 -7.43 3.74 -2.59
C PRO A 159 -8.63 4.69 -2.42
N PHE A 160 -9.16 5.24 -3.51
CA PHE A 160 -10.34 6.13 -3.48
C PHE A 160 -11.64 5.40 -3.19
N ASP A 161 -11.68 4.07 -3.34
CA ASP A 161 -12.85 3.23 -3.08
C ASP A 161 -12.81 2.60 -1.67
N LEU A 162 -11.83 2.97 -0.85
CA LEU A 162 -11.70 2.44 0.51
C LEU A 162 -12.82 2.96 1.41
N GLU A 163 -13.41 2.06 2.19
CA GLU A 163 -14.37 2.39 3.23
C GLU A 163 -13.97 1.69 4.53
N TRP A 164 -13.51 2.47 5.50
CA TRP A 164 -13.08 1.98 6.81
C TRP A 164 -14.27 1.97 7.76
N SER A 165 -14.42 0.91 8.54
CA SER A 165 -15.50 0.81 9.54
C SER A 165 -14.94 0.62 10.94
N PHE A 166 -15.33 1.51 11.84
CA PHE A 166 -14.95 1.51 13.25
C PHE A 166 -16.20 1.40 14.12
N PHE A 167 -16.11 0.69 15.24
CA PHE A 167 -17.01 0.82 16.36
C PHE A 167 -16.51 1.93 17.27
N SER A 168 -17.41 2.79 17.71
CA SER A 168 -17.22 3.78 18.75
C SER A 168 -17.79 3.22 20.04
N ILE A 169 -16.93 2.82 20.97
CA ILE A 169 -17.36 2.37 22.31
C ILE A 169 -17.38 3.59 23.22
N LYS A 170 -18.58 4.04 23.62
CA LYS A 170 -18.71 5.03 24.70
C LYS A 170 -18.05 4.49 25.96
N ASN A 171 -17.17 5.27 26.57
CA ASN A 171 -16.61 4.89 27.86
C ASN A 171 -17.75 4.74 28.89
N PRO A 172 -17.89 3.57 29.56
CA PRO A 172 -18.79 3.48 30.70
C PRO A 172 -18.21 4.34 31.83
N LEU A 173 -18.97 5.36 32.23
CA LEU A 173 -18.70 6.23 33.38
C LEU A 173 -18.54 5.42 34.68
#